data_AF-A0A101FNX1-F1
#
_entry.id   AF-A0A101FNX1-F1
#
_cell.length_a   1.000
_cell.length_b   1.000
_cell.length_c   1.000
_cell.angle_alpha   90.00
_cell.angle_beta   90.00
_cell.angle_gamma   90.00
#
_symmetry.space_group_name_H-M   'P 1'
#
loop_
_entity.id
_entity.type
_entity.pdbx_description
1 polymer ?
#
loop_
_entity_poly.entity_id
_entity_poly.type
_entity_poly.pdbx_seq_one_letter_code
_entity_poly.pdbx_strand_id
1 'polypeptide(L)' 'RYARGLDAAGAARFIGMYVNDWTLDLGETGRRAVEALLARGAAAGLVPACPGLAWVD' A
#
# COMPACT_ATOMS: atom_id res chain seq x y z
N ARG A 1 -0.38 21.37 16.75
CA ARG A 1 -1.04 20.14 17.26
C ARG A 1 -1.39 19.26 16.06
N TYR A 2 -0.83 18.04 15.96
CA TYR A 2 -0.83 17.25 14.71
C TYR A 2 -2.11 16.44 14.45
N ALA A 3 -2.87 16.08 15.49
CA ALA A 3 -4.00 15.15 15.38
C ALA A 3 -5.36 15.80 15.06
N ARG A 4 -5.41 17.05 14.58
CA ARG A 4 -6.64 17.78 14.18
C ARG A 4 -7.84 17.67 15.16
N GLY A 5 -7.59 17.56 16.46
CA GLY A 5 -8.65 17.47 17.49
C GLY A 5 -9.03 16.05 17.90
N LEU A 6 -8.37 15.01 17.39
CA LEU A 6 -8.56 13.63 17.86
C LEU A 6 -7.95 13.43 19.26
N ASP A 7 -8.62 12.58 20.04
CA ASP A 7 -8.05 12.00 21.25
C ASP A 7 -6.98 10.94 20.91
N ALA A 8 -6.29 10.43 21.92
CA ALA A 8 -5.18 9.48 21.71
C ALA A 8 -5.65 8.20 21.00
N ALA A 9 -6.83 7.68 21.34
CA ALA A 9 -7.38 6.46 20.74
C ALA A 9 -7.75 6.69 19.26
N GLY A 10 -8.40 7.82 18.96
CA GLY A 10 -8.73 8.22 17.60
C GLY A 10 -7.49 8.45 16.75
N ALA A 11 -6.47 9.09 17.31
CA ALA A 11 -5.18 9.29 16.64
C ALA A 11 -4.47 7.96 16.36
N ALA A 12 -4.42 7.03 17.34
CA ALA A 12 -3.80 5.72 17.16
C ALA A 12 -4.48 4.91 16.06
N ARG A 13 -5.82 4.90 16.03
CA ARG A 13 -6.58 4.26 14.95
C ARG A 13 -6.30 4.88 13.60
N PHE A 14 -6.33 6.20 13.51
CA PHE A 14 -6.09 6.91 12.25
C PHE A 14 -4.69 6.60 11.70
N ILE A 15 -3.67 6.61 12.56
CA ILE A 15 -2.30 6.26 12.18
C ILE A 15 -2.23 4.80 11.73
N GLY A 16 -2.81 3.88 12.49
CA GLY A 16 -2.78 2.44 12.18
C GLY A 16 -3.45 2.05 10.86
N MET A 17 -4.36 2.88 10.32
CA MET A 17 -4.95 2.67 8.99
C MET A 17 -3.94 2.78 7.85
N TYR A 18 -2.87 3.55 8.03
CA TYR A 18 -1.89 3.84 6.97
C TYR A 18 -0.47 3.39 7.31
N VAL A 19 -0.16 3.26 8.60
CA VAL A 19 1.15 2.83 9.09
C VAL A 19 0.97 1.50 9.80
N ASN A 20 1.46 0.43 9.18
CA ASN A 20 1.38 -0.94 9.67
C ASN A 20 2.55 -1.77 9.12
N ASP A 21 2.50 -3.09 9.28
CA ASP A 21 3.59 -4.00 8.89
C ASP A 21 4.00 -3.82 7.42
N TRP A 22 3.06 -3.52 6.52
CA TRP A 22 3.33 -3.28 5.10
C TRP A 22 4.09 -1.99 4.82
N THR A 23 4.14 -1.07 5.79
CA THR A 23 4.96 0.15 5.71
C THR A 23 6.42 -0.12 6.02
N LEU A 24 6.71 -1.13 6.85
CA LEU A 24 8.08 -1.54 7.14
C LEU A 24 8.65 -2.35 5.96
N ASP A 25 7.88 -3.33 5.51
CA ASP A 25 8.20 -4.16 4.35
C ASP A 25 6.89 -4.70 3.75
N LEU A 26 6.71 -4.54 2.44
CA LEU A 26 5.60 -5.16 1.73
C LEU A 26 5.62 -6.69 1.86
N GLY A 27 6.81 -7.26 1.97
CA GLY A 27 7.07 -8.69 1.93
C GLY A 27 6.51 -9.33 0.66
N GLU A 28 6.49 -10.64 0.63
CA GLU A 28 6.00 -11.39 -0.52
C GLU A 28 4.52 -11.10 -0.82
N THR A 29 3.69 -10.98 0.21
CA THR A 29 2.25 -10.71 0.04
C THR A 29 1.99 -9.35 -0.56
N GLY A 30 2.66 -8.29 -0.08
CA GLY A 30 2.51 -6.96 -0.64
C GLY A 30 3.03 -6.87 -2.06
N ARG A 31 4.16 -7.54 -2.38
CA ARG A 31 4.69 -7.63 -3.75
C ARG A 31 3.68 -8.24 -4.73
N ARG A 32 3.07 -9.38 -4.36
CA ARG A 32 2.00 -10.01 -5.15
C ARG A 32 0.76 -9.14 -5.29
N ALA A 33 0.41 -8.37 -4.25
CA ALA A 33 -0.73 -7.46 -4.30
C ALA A 33 -0.51 -6.34 -5.34
N VAL A 34 0.70 -5.79 -5.41
CA VAL A 34 1.09 -4.79 -6.43
C VAL A 34 1.02 -5.38 -7.83
N GLU A 35 1.62 -6.56 -8.04
CA GLU A 35 1.56 -7.28 -9.32
C GLU A 35 0.11 -7.50 -9.77
N ALA A 36 -0.75 -7.98 -8.88
CA ALA A 36 -2.15 -8.25 -9.19
C ALA A 36 -2.93 -6.97 -9.52
N LEU A 37 -2.69 -5.87 -8.79
CA LEU A 37 -3.33 -4.59 -9.05
C LEU A 37 -2.96 -4.05 -10.44
N LEU A 38 -1.67 -4.06 -10.77
CA LEU A 38 -1.18 -3.56 -12.05
C LEU A 38 -1.62 -4.44 -13.21
N ALA A 39 -1.63 -5.76 -13.04
CA ALA A 39 -2.14 -6.69 -14.06
C ALA A 39 -3.63 -6.43 -14.37
N ARG A 40 -4.45 -6.21 -13.33
CA ARG A 40 -5.88 -5.87 -13.50
C ARG A 40 -6.06 -4.51 -14.15
N GLY A 41 -5.27 -3.51 -13.77
CA GLY A 41 -5.28 -2.19 -14.39
C GLY A 41 -4.92 -2.24 -15.88
N ALA A 42 -3.92 -3.05 -16.24
CA ALA A 42 -3.53 -3.26 -17.63
C ALA A 42 -4.63 -3.97 -18.44
N ALA A 43 -5.24 -5.03 -17.88
CA ALA A 43 -6.36 -5.72 -18.51
C ALA A 43 -7.59 -4.81 -18.73
N ALA A 44 -7.77 -3.82 -17.85
CA ALA A 44 -8.81 -2.81 -17.97
C ALA A 44 -8.43 -1.61 -18.88
N GLY A 45 -7.21 -1.56 -19.42
CA GLY A 45 -6.72 -0.45 -20.25
C GLY A 45 -6.47 0.85 -19.48
N LEU A 46 -6.36 0.80 -18.15
CA LEU A 46 -6.15 1.98 -17.29
C LEU A 46 -4.67 2.37 -17.14
N VAL A 47 -3.77 1.39 -17.27
CA VAL A 47 -2.32 1.56 -17.21
C VAL A 47 -1.64 0.67 -18.26
N PRO A 48 -0.40 0.97 -18.69
CA PRO A 48 0.37 0.08 -19.54
C PRO A 48 0.63 -1.28 -18.87
N ALA A 49 0.87 -2.32 -19.67
CA ALA A 49 1.34 -3.60 -19.17
C ALA A 49 2.71 -3.44 -18.49
N CYS A 50 2.88 -4.05 -17.32
CA CYS A 50 4.11 -4.01 -16.53
C CYS A 50 4.68 -5.43 -16.32
N PRO A 51 5.24 -6.05 -17.37
CA PRO A 51 5.87 -7.36 -17.24
C PRO A 51 7.22 -7.22 -16.50
N GLY A 52 7.48 -8.13 -15.55
CA GLY A 52 8.78 -8.25 -14.90
C GLY A 52 9.10 -7.12 -13.91
N LEU A 53 8.19 -6.85 -12.97
CA LEU A 53 8.45 -5.93 -11.86
C LEU A 53 9.74 -6.33 -11.13
N ALA A 54 10.69 -5.40 -11.07
CA ALA A 54 11.92 -5.56 -10.31
C ALA A 54 11.75 -4.95 -8.93
N TRP A 55 12.15 -5.69 -7.90
CA TRP A 55 12.14 -5.24 -6.51
C TRP A 55 13.55 -4.82 -6.09
N VAL A 56 13.63 -3.81 -5.24
CA VAL A 56 14.88 -3.36 -4.63
C VAL A 56 14.79 -3.72 -3.15
N ASP A 57 15.75 -4.50 -2.68
CA ASP A 57 15.90 -4.87 -1.27
C ASP A 57 16.92 -3.95 -0.57
#